data_AF-A0A813C6J2-F1
#
_entry.id   AF-A0A813C6J2-F1
#
_cell.length_a   1.000
_cell.length_b   1.000
_cell.length_c   1.000
_cell.angle_alpha   90.00
_cell.angle_beta   90.00
_cell.angle_gamma   90.00
#
_symmetry.space_group_name_H-M   'P 1'
#
loop_
_entity.id
_entity.type
_entity.pdbx_description
1 polymer ?
#
loop_
_entity_poly.entity_id
_entity_poly.type
_entity_poly.pdbx_seq_one_letter_code
_entity_poly.pdbx_strand_id
1 'polypeptide(L)'
;MRHQSQHSLREYSAEARVQELRSGLHALWHPMKIFDLSHNTNTPEMILCLLKTFFLLSVQCSSDCGREMTDYPQALLAVCFFMHCVKLIYMLRVSSFGGKKILVLIKTLVSGAMREIFLIFCLFFLAFALTAVMLDRSVAVGIVSWSLYRGLIFGDGAGLDNMGFAIEGLSRGEIPRVTDVDVLKTLLTVMAILGTVTFIVILNMIIAIYSTEYGRLEMESDLLFQWERAKYCCNCLLGMQKLRSRNRLWLHLTRVVVIGCLAGSVAFFAAFPTGPDAMAAPPPFPLGALLLATAQVGMQALMMRSDWFAVSGGKEGPMEEHFLWIVRRCEQSDLRAERPVENEMEAQTRLTRELLTEIRGRMERDKPSKAASHYAVSRRPTTPRSNPMSPKRTSPRSPRPLAESGKTSL
;
A
#
# COMPACT_ATOMS: atom_id res chain seq x y z
N MET A 1 10.55 43.19 4.22
CA MET A 1 10.09 42.42 5.41
C MET A 1 9.37 41.11 5.05
N ARG A 2 8.38 41.05 4.12
CA ARG A 2 7.73 39.76 3.75
C ARG A 2 8.65 38.69 3.14
N HIS A 3 9.70 39.06 2.39
CA HIS A 3 10.64 38.07 1.83
C HIS A 3 11.56 37.40 2.88
N GLN A 4 11.84 38.07 4.00
CA GLN A 4 12.65 37.51 5.08
C GLN A 4 11.87 36.46 5.90
N SER A 5 10.53 36.56 5.95
CA SER A 5 9.69 35.61 6.69
C SER A 5 9.49 34.28 5.94
N GLN A 6 9.55 34.28 4.60
CA GLN A 6 9.45 33.03 3.83
C GLN A 6 10.74 32.21 3.86
N HIS A 7 11.90 32.87 3.90
CA HIS A 7 13.19 32.18 4.02
C HIS A 7 13.34 31.48 5.37
N SER A 8 12.97 32.18 6.44
CA SER A 8 12.98 31.62 7.80
C SER A 8 11.99 30.46 7.96
N LEU A 9 10.76 30.57 7.41
CA LEU A 9 9.81 29.44 7.44
C LEU A 9 10.31 28.20 6.68
N ARG A 10 11.08 28.36 5.60
CA ARG A 10 11.70 27.25 4.87
C ARG A 10 12.85 26.61 5.65
N GLU A 11 13.70 27.41 6.30
CA GLU A 11 14.79 26.92 7.15
C GLU A 11 14.25 26.14 8.35
N TYR A 12 13.21 26.65 9.02
CA TYR A 12 12.53 25.92 10.11
C TYR A 12 11.88 24.61 9.63
N SER A 13 11.33 24.57 8.41
CA SER A 13 10.77 23.33 7.83
C SER A 13 11.86 22.29 7.52
N ALA A 14 13.03 22.74 7.06
CA ALA A 14 14.15 21.85 6.76
C ALA A 14 14.76 21.28 8.04
N GLU A 15 14.97 22.10 9.07
CA GLU A 15 15.49 21.65 10.36
C GLU A 15 14.53 20.68 11.06
N ALA A 16 13.21 20.95 11.01
CA ALA A 16 12.20 20.03 11.53
C ALA A 16 12.24 18.66 10.84
N ARG A 17 12.40 18.63 9.51
CA ARG A 17 12.55 17.36 8.76
C ARG A 17 13.85 16.63 9.10
N VAL A 18 14.96 17.34 9.25
CA VAL A 18 16.25 16.75 9.65
C VAL A 18 16.15 16.16 11.07
N GLN A 19 15.43 16.82 11.97
CA GLN A 19 15.20 16.33 13.33
C GLN A 19 14.24 15.13 13.38
N GLU A 20 13.25 15.09 12.49
CA GLU A 20 12.37 13.93 12.26
C GLU A 20 13.14 12.73 11.66
N LEU A 21 14.11 12.98 10.77
CA LEU A 21 15.01 11.96 10.22
C LEU A 21 16.00 11.42 11.27
N ARG A 22 16.61 12.29 12.09
CA ARG A 22 17.51 11.89 13.19
C ARG A 22 16.78 11.05 14.24
N SER A 23 15.56 11.46 14.60
CA SER A 23 14.71 10.66 15.46
C SER A 23 14.30 9.34 14.78
N GLY A 24 14.13 9.34 13.46
CA GLY A 24 13.87 8.14 12.64
C GLY A 24 14.97 7.07 12.73
N LEU A 25 16.25 7.44 12.66
CA LEU A 25 17.33 6.44 12.70
C LEU A 25 17.45 5.78 14.08
N HIS A 26 17.51 6.59 15.16
CA HIS A 26 17.52 6.05 16.52
C HIS A 26 16.23 5.30 16.87
N ALA A 27 15.10 5.74 16.33
CA ALA A 27 13.83 5.05 16.45
C ALA A 27 13.86 3.63 15.86
N LEU A 28 14.57 3.40 14.75
CA LEU A 28 14.68 2.06 14.14
C LEU A 28 15.39 1.05 15.06
N TRP A 29 16.28 1.54 15.93
CA TRP A 29 17.01 0.70 16.90
C TRP A 29 16.15 0.33 18.10
N HIS A 30 15.17 1.15 18.47
CA HIS A 30 14.36 0.89 19.67
C HIS A 30 13.66 -0.49 19.59
N PRO A 31 13.77 -1.35 20.62
CA PRO A 31 13.22 -2.71 20.59
C PRO A 31 11.70 -2.70 20.43
N MET A 32 11.01 -1.72 21.03
CA MET A 32 9.55 -1.59 20.88
C MET A 32 9.13 -1.22 19.46
N LYS A 33 10.00 -0.61 18.64
CA LYS A 33 9.66 -0.29 17.25
C LYS A 33 9.56 -1.51 16.34
N ILE A 34 10.07 -2.67 16.79
CA ILE A 34 9.81 -3.96 16.14
C ILE A 34 8.31 -4.31 16.19
N PHE A 35 7.63 -3.87 17.25
CA PHE A 35 6.22 -4.13 17.48
C PHE A 35 5.32 -2.97 17.01
N ASP A 36 5.89 -1.85 16.56
CA ASP A 36 5.11 -0.70 16.11
C ASP A 36 4.40 -1.05 14.80
N LEU A 37 3.08 -1.21 14.92
CA LEU A 37 2.19 -1.86 13.97
C LEU A 37 2.12 -1.14 12.60
N SER A 38 2.53 0.13 12.54
CA SER A 38 2.33 1.02 11.39
C SER A 38 3.32 0.81 10.22
N HIS A 39 4.45 0.15 10.44
CA HIS A 39 5.48 -0.09 9.41
C HIS A 39 5.86 -1.57 9.23
N ASN A 40 4.96 -2.44 9.67
CA ASN A 40 5.31 -3.71 10.24
C ASN A 40 5.39 -4.82 9.17
N THR A 41 6.57 -4.93 8.53
CA THR A 41 6.94 -6.11 7.71
C THR A 41 6.87 -7.41 8.50
N ASN A 42 6.86 -7.33 9.84
CA ASN A 42 6.89 -8.47 10.74
C ASN A 42 5.49 -8.89 11.23
N THR A 43 4.44 -8.07 11.06
CA THR A 43 3.06 -8.47 11.40
C THR A 43 2.64 -9.79 10.74
N PRO A 44 2.82 -10.00 9.42
CA PRO A 44 2.43 -11.27 8.81
C PRO A 44 3.22 -12.46 9.37
N GLU A 45 4.49 -12.26 9.74
CA GLU A 45 5.30 -13.30 10.40
C GLU A 45 4.78 -13.63 11.79
N MET A 46 4.45 -12.62 12.60
CA MET A 46 3.88 -12.79 13.93
C MET A 46 2.52 -13.52 13.88
N ILE A 47 1.63 -13.10 12.97
CA ILE A 47 0.32 -13.75 12.77
C ILE A 47 0.54 -15.21 12.37
N LEU A 48 1.46 -15.48 11.45
CA LEU A 48 1.75 -16.83 10.99
C LEU A 48 2.35 -17.71 12.10
N CYS A 49 3.23 -17.15 12.93
CA CYS A 49 3.80 -17.83 14.10
C CYS A 49 2.73 -18.15 15.16
N LEU A 50 1.83 -17.21 15.44
CA LEU A 50 0.69 -17.44 16.34
C LEU A 50 -0.22 -18.55 15.82
N LEU A 51 -0.54 -18.51 14.51
CA LEU A 51 -1.39 -19.52 13.88
C LEU A 51 -0.74 -20.92 13.91
N LYS A 52 0.57 -21.01 13.65
CA LYS A 52 1.35 -22.26 13.78
C LYS A 52 1.36 -22.78 15.22
N THR A 53 1.53 -21.89 16.19
CA THR A 53 1.55 -22.25 17.61
C THR A 53 0.19 -22.79 18.03
N PHE A 54 -0.88 -22.12 17.61
CA PHE A 54 -2.25 -22.56 17.86
C PHE A 54 -2.56 -23.90 17.18
N PHE A 55 -2.02 -24.14 15.99
CA PHE A 55 -2.09 -25.44 15.30
C PHE A 55 -1.37 -26.55 16.05
N LEU A 56 -0.13 -26.30 16.49
CA LEU A 56 0.62 -27.30 17.26
C LEU A 56 -0.08 -27.60 18.59
N LEU A 57 -0.64 -26.58 19.25
CA LEU A 57 -1.40 -26.75 20.48
C LEU A 57 -2.68 -27.56 20.24
N SER A 58 -3.42 -27.29 19.16
CA SER A 58 -4.66 -28.02 18.86
C SER A 58 -4.40 -29.48 18.51
N VAL A 59 -3.33 -29.77 17.77
CA VAL A 59 -2.89 -31.15 17.48
C VAL A 59 -2.47 -31.85 18.76
N GLN A 60 -1.72 -31.18 19.64
CA GLN A 60 -1.27 -31.77 20.91
C GLN A 60 -2.43 -32.05 21.86
N CYS A 61 -3.43 -31.16 21.95
CA CYS A 61 -4.63 -31.37 22.76
C CYS A 61 -5.57 -32.44 22.18
N SER A 62 -5.53 -32.68 20.86
CA SER A 62 -6.39 -33.66 20.18
C SER A 62 -5.73 -35.04 20.04
N SER A 63 -4.52 -35.23 20.59
CA SER A 63 -3.72 -36.44 20.42
C SER A 63 -4.17 -37.56 21.36
N ASP A 64 -5.44 -37.95 21.26
CA ASP A 64 -5.87 -39.27 21.68
C ASP A 64 -5.39 -40.27 20.62
N CYS A 65 -4.35 -41.04 20.98
CA CYS A 65 -3.54 -41.89 20.11
C CYS A 65 -4.36 -42.73 19.12
N GLY A 66 -4.21 -42.45 17.82
CA GLY A 66 -4.55 -43.37 16.73
C GLY A 66 -5.74 -43.00 15.86
N ARG A 67 -6.42 -41.87 16.10
CA ARG A 67 -7.50 -41.41 15.22
C ARG A 67 -7.02 -40.45 14.14
N GLU A 68 -7.68 -40.54 12.99
CA GLU A 68 -7.58 -39.59 11.89
C GLU A 68 -7.69 -38.15 12.40
N MET A 69 -6.94 -37.23 11.78
CA MET A 69 -6.91 -35.82 12.14
C MET A 69 -8.32 -35.24 12.06
N THR A 70 -8.79 -34.64 13.15
CA THR A 70 -10.15 -34.06 13.20
C THR A 70 -10.28 -32.88 12.21
N ASP A 71 -11.51 -32.55 11.81
CA ASP A 71 -11.77 -31.49 10.81
C ASP A 71 -11.19 -30.12 11.21
N TYR A 72 -11.16 -29.83 12.52
CA TYR A 72 -10.68 -28.57 13.07
C TYR A 72 -9.17 -28.31 12.82
N PRO A 73 -8.24 -29.17 13.28
CA PRO A 73 -6.83 -29.00 12.97
C PRO A 73 -6.57 -29.08 11.46
N GLN A 74 -7.36 -29.83 10.68
CA GLN A 74 -7.22 -29.86 9.22
C GLN A 74 -7.55 -28.50 8.61
N ALA A 75 -8.66 -27.88 9.03
CA ALA A 75 -9.01 -26.52 8.63
C ALA A 75 -7.92 -25.52 9.02
N LEU A 76 -7.38 -25.65 10.24
CA LEU A 76 -6.32 -24.77 10.73
C LEU A 76 -4.99 -24.93 9.97
N LEU A 77 -4.67 -26.15 9.55
CA LEU A 77 -3.54 -26.43 8.65
C LEU A 77 -3.76 -25.77 7.27
N ALA A 78 -4.98 -25.84 6.74
CA ALA A 78 -5.33 -25.18 5.48
C ALA A 78 -5.19 -23.65 5.59
N VAL A 79 -5.64 -23.04 6.68
CA VAL A 79 -5.43 -21.60 6.94
C VAL A 79 -3.95 -21.27 7.08
N CYS A 80 -3.16 -22.11 7.78
CA CYS A 80 -1.70 -21.97 7.86
C CYS A 80 -1.05 -21.97 6.48
N PHE A 81 -1.45 -22.89 5.61
CA PHE A 81 -0.94 -22.99 4.25
C PHE A 81 -1.32 -21.76 3.43
N PHE A 82 -2.58 -21.35 3.47
CA PHE A 82 -3.06 -20.15 2.79
C PHE A 82 -2.29 -18.89 3.22
N MET A 83 -2.06 -18.72 4.53
CA MET A 83 -1.28 -17.59 5.06
C MET A 83 0.18 -17.62 4.60
N HIS A 84 0.78 -18.81 4.40
CA HIS A 84 2.11 -18.90 3.75
C HIS A 84 2.06 -18.45 2.30
N CYS A 85 1.02 -18.78 1.54
CA CYS A 85 0.85 -18.30 0.17
C CYS A 85 0.71 -16.76 0.15
N VAL A 86 -0.07 -16.19 1.06
CA VAL A 86 -0.19 -14.72 1.21
C VAL A 86 1.17 -14.10 1.55
N LYS A 87 1.92 -14.70 2.48
CA LYS A 87 3.29 -14.28 2.80
C LYS A 87 4.20 -14.37 1.58
N LEU A 88 4.13 -15.44 0.80
CA LEU A 88 4.91 -15.60 -0.43
C LEU A 88 4.61 -14.46 -1.41
N ILE A 89 3.33 -14.16 -1.66
CA ILE A 89 2.89 -13.05 -2.50
C ILE A 89 3.43 -11.71 -1.96
N TYR A 90 3.36 -11.51 -0.64
CA TYR A 90 3.92 -10.32 0.00
C TYR A 90 5.44 -10.23 -0.18
N MET A 91 6.16 -11.34 -0.10
CA MET A 91 7.62 -11.36 -0.32
C MET A 91 7.99 -11.09 -1.79
N LEU A 92 7.16 -11.55 -2.74
CA LEU A 92 7.34 -11.27 -4.16
C LEU A 92 7.30 -9.77 -4.50
N ARG A 93 6.74 -8.91 -3.64
CA ARG A 93 6.74 -7.45 -3.84
C ARG A 93 8.15 -6.84 -3.90
N VAL A 94 9.15 -7.49 -3.28
CA VAL A 94 10.56 -7.05 -3.26
C VAL A 94 11.35 -7.66 -4.44
N SER A 95 10.77 -8.64 -5.13
CA SER A 95 11.40 -9.33 -6.27
C SER A 95 11.54 -8.42 -7.48
N SER A 96 12.65 -8.55 -8.21
CA SER A 96 12.84 -7.88 -9.51
C SER A 96 11.82 -8.32 -10.55
N PHE A 97 11.30 -9.55 -10.44
CA PHE A 97 10.33 -10.11 -11.35
C PHE A 97 8.90 -9.84 -10.84
N GLY A 98 8.22 -8.89 -11.46
CA GLY A 98 6.81 -8.58 -11.18
C GLY A 98 6.52 -7.87 -9.85
N GLY A 99 7.53 -7.69 -8.97
CA GLY A 99 7.34 -7.08 -7.65
C GLY A 99 6.77 -5.67 -7.70
N LYS A 100 7.11 -4.88 -8.73
CA LYS A 100 6.53 -3.55 -8.97
C LYS A 100 5.01 -3.59 -9.07
N LYS A 101 4.45 -4.51 -9.87
CA LYS A 101 3.00 -4.64 -10.08
C LYS A 101 2.30 -5.08 -8.80
N ILE A 102 2.89 -6.04 -8.08
CA ILE A 102 2.36 -6.51 -6.79
C ILE A 102 2.36 -5.38 -5.75
N LEU A 103 3.45 -4.60 -5.69
CA LEU A 103 3.58 -3.47 -4.78
C LEU A 103 2.52 -2.40 -5.06
N VAL A 104 2.32 -2.05 -6.33
CA VAL A 104 1.28 -1.09 -6.74
C VAL A 104 -0.09 -1.62 -6.34
N LEU A 105 -0.42 -2.87 -6.67
CA LEU A 105 -1.71 -3.48 -6.32
C LEU A 105 -1.98 -3.43 -4.81
N ILE A 106 -1.01 -3.83 -3.99
CA ILE A 106 -1.15 -3.78 -2.52
C ILE A 106 -1.34 -2.34 -2.04
N LYS A 107 -0.55 -1.38 -2.57
CA LYS A 107 -0.67 0.03 -2.17
C LYS A 107 -1.98 0.66 -2.64
N THR A 108 -2.50 0.28 -3.80
CA THR A 108 -3.81 0.73 -4.28
C THR A 108 -4.90 0.21 -3.36
N LEU A 109 -4.88 -1.08 -2.99
CA LEU A 109 -5.87 -1.67 -2.07
C LEU A 109 -5.85 -1.01 -0.68
N VAL A 110 -4.68 -0.61 -0.20
CA VAL A 110 -4.50 0.06 1.11
C VAL A 110 -4.55 1.59 0.99
N SER A 111 -4.84 2.14 -0.20
CA SER A 111 -5.02 3.58 -0.38
C SER A 111 -6.17 4.09 0.49
N GLY A 112 -6.02 5.30 1.03
CA GLY A 112 -7.03 5.92 1.89
C GLY A 112 -8.40 6.00 1.20
N ALA A 113 -8.41 6.41 -0.07
CA ALA A 113 -9.63 6.48 -0.88
C ALA A 113 -10.32 5.12 -1.04
N MET A 114 -9.55 4.07 -1.37
CA MET A 114 -10.10 2.71 -1.49
C MET A 114 -10.67 2.23 -0.16
N ARG A 115 -9.98 2.47 0.96
CA ARG A 115 -10.47 2.09 2.29
C ARG A 115 -11.79 2.80 2.64
N GLU A 116 -11.92 4.08 2.33
CA GLU A 116 -13.16 4.84 2.56
C GLU A 116 -14.32 4.26 1.75
N ILE A 117 -14.10 3.96 0.47
CA ILE A 117 -15.14 3.39 -0.39
C ILE A 117 -15.50 1.96 0.04
N PHE A 118 -14.52 1.13 0.39
CA PHE A 118 -14.78 -0.20 0.92
C PHE A 118 -15.57 -0.13 2.22
N LEU A 119 -15.30 0.84 3.09
CA LEU A 119 -16.08 1.05 4.31
C LEU A 119 -17.53 1.41 3.97
N ILE A 120 -17.76 2.33 3.04
CA ILE A 120 -19.11 2.69 2.56
C ILE A 120 -19.82 1.44 2.00
N PHE A 121 -19.14 0.68 1.14
CA PHE A 121 -19.65 -0.58 0.58
C PHE A 121 -20.02 -1.60 1.67
N CYS A 122 -19.15 -1.81 2.66
CA CYS A 122 -19.42 -2.71 3.78
C CYS A 122 -20.61 -2.24 4.63
N LEU A 123 -20.76 -0.94 4.86
CA LEU A 123 -21.92 -0.38 5.58
C LEU A 123 -23.22 -0.59 4.80
N PHE A 124 -23.21 -0.36 3.48
CA PHE A 124 -24.36 -0.64 2.63
C PHE A 124 -24.72 -2.13 2.65
N PHE A 125 -23.72 -3.02 2.48
CA PHE A 125 -23.93 -4.46 2.56
C PHE A 125 -24.50 -4.88 3.92
N LEU A 126 -23.95 -4.37 5.02
CA LEU A 126 -24.44 -4.66 6.35
C LEU A 126 -25.88 -4.16 6.55
N ALA A 127 -26.21 -2.97 6.06
CA ALA A 127 -27.58 -2.45 6.12
C ALA A 127 -28.57 -3.33 5.34
N PHE A 128 -28.20 -3.79 4.15
CA PHE A 128 -29.00 -4.73 3.37
C PHE A 128 -29.13 -6.11 4.05
N ALA A 129 -28.04 -6.65 4.58
CA ALA A 129 -28.03 -7.93 5.30
C ALA A 129 -28.91 -7.87 6.55
N LEU A 130 -28.80 -6.81 7.35
CA LEU A 130 -29.66 -6.60 8.51
C LEU A 130 -31.13 -6.44 8.12
N THR A 131 -31.42 -5.71 7.05
CA THR A 131 -32.81 -5.56 6.55
C THR A 131 -33.38 -6.91 6.12
N ALA A 132 -32.60 -7.73 5.40
CA ALA A 132 -33.01 -9.08 4.98
C ALA A 132 -33.26 -10.00 6.19
N VAL A 133 -32.38 -9.95 7.20
CA VAL A 133 -32.54 -10.70 8.46
C VAL A 133 -33.77 -10.25 9.25
N MET A 134 -34.09 -8.95 9.24
CA MET A 134 -35.30 -8.46 9.90
C MET A 134 -36.58 -8.90 9.17
N LEU A 135 -36.50 -9.10 7.86
CA LEU A 135 -37.60 -9.57 7.01
C LEU A 135 -37.81 -11.09 7.11
N ASP A 136 -36.72 -11.86 7.20
CA ASP A 136 -36.75 -13.32 7.39
C ASP A 136 -36.27 -13.70 8.80
N ARG A 137 -37.20 -13.66 9.76
CA ARG A 137 -36.94 -13.99 11.16
C ARG A 137 -36.67 -15.47 11.41
N SER A 138 -36.86 -16.34 10.41
CA SER A 138 -36.84 -17.79 10.60
C SER A 138 -35.48 -18.43 10.33
N VAL A 139 -34.63 -17.77 9.55
CA VAL A 139 -33.35 -18.32 9.09
C VAL A 139 -32.18 -17.73 9.89
N ALA A 140 -31.16 -18.56 10.14
CA ALA A 140 -29.94 -18.12 10.80
C ALA A 140 -29.27 -16.98 10.01
N VAL A 141 -28.89 -15.91 10.72
CA VAL A 141 -28.24 -14.71 10.16
C VAL A 141 -27.07 -15.02 9.22
N GLY A 142 -26.29 -16.05 9.53
CA GLY A 142 -25.16 -16.48 8.72
C GLY A 142 -25.56 -17.02 7.34
N ILE A 143 -26.64 -17.79 7.26
CA ILE A 143 -27.15 -18.37 6.00
C ILE A 143 -27.70 -17.25 5.11
N VAL A 144 -28.50 -16.36 5.68
CA VAL A 144 -29.04 -15.19 4.97
C VAL A 144 -27.89 -14.31 4.47
N SER A 145 -26.95 -13.94 5.33
CA SER A 145 -25.83 -13.07 4.94
C SER A 145 -24.96 -13.69 3.84
N TRP A 146 -24.72 -15.01 3.91
CA TRP A 146 -23.95 -15.74 2.91
C TRP A 146 -24.66 -15.80 1.55
N SER A 147 -25.96 -16.13 1.54
CA SER A 147 -26.78 -16.15 0.34
C SER A 147 -26.86 -14.77 -0.31
N LEU A 148 -26.93 -13.70 0.49
CA LEU A 148 -26.96 -12.31 0.02
C LEU A 148 -25.63 -11.91 -0.61
N TYR A 149 -24.53 -12.28 0.04
CA TYR A 149 -23.17 -12.05 -0.47
C TYR A 149 -22.99 -12.73 -1.83
N ARG A 150 -23.38 -14.00 -1.96
CA ARG A 150 -23.32 -14.75 -3.24
C ARG A 150 -24.21 -14.12 -4.32
N GLY A 151 -25.45 -13.79 -3.95
CA GLY A 151 -26.44 -13.24 -4.88
C GLY A 151 -26.13 -11.82 -5.36
N LEU A 152 -25.83 -10.89 -4.44
CA LEU A 152 -25.65 -9.48 -4.79
C LEU A 152 -24.26 -9.15 -5.33
N ILE A 153 -23.19 -9.75 -4.79
CA ILE A 153 -21.82 -9.36 -5.15
C ILE A 153 -21.29 -10.20 -6.32
N PHE A 154 -21.57 -11.50 -6.33
CA PHE A 154 -21.14 -12.39 -7.41
C PHE A 154 -22.19 -12.61 -8.49
N GLY A 155 -23.42 -12.12 -8.28
CA GLY A 155 -24.52 -12.34 -9.23
C GLY A 155 -24.96 -13.81 -9.29
N ASP A 156 -24.71 -14.59 -8.23
CA ASP A 156 -25.08 -15.99 -8.21
C ASP A 156 -26.59 -16.14 -7.94
N GLY A 157 -27.35 -16.43 -9.00
CA GLY A 157 -28.80 -16.54 -8.96
C GLY A 157 -29.31 -17.49 -7.88
N ALA A 158 -28.62 -18.62 -7.64
CA ALA A 158 -29.03 -19.57 -6.61
C ALA A 158 -28.85 -19.02 -5.17
N GLY A 159 -27.99 -18.01 -4.97
CA GLY A 159 -27.92 -17.27 -3.71
C GLY A 159 -29.20 -16.47 -3.44
N LEU A 160 -29.78 -15.87 -4.48
CA LEU A 160 -31.06 -15.18 -4.38
C LEU A 160 -32.22 -16.19 -4.26
N ASP A 161 -32.22 -17.26 -5.03
CA ASP A 161 -33.29 -18.28 -4.97
C ASP A 161 -33.46 -18.85 -3.55
N ASN A 162 -32.34 -19.10 -2.86
CA ASN A 162 -32.32 -19.57 -1.47
C ASN A 162 -32.93 -18.59 -0.44
N MET A 163 -33.08 -17.31 -0.80
CA MET A 163 -33.77 -16.32 0.05
C MET A 163 -35.28 -16.29 -0.16
N GLY A 164 -35.83 -17.15 -1.01
CA GLY A 164 -37.24 -17.13 -1.38
C GLY A 164 -37.55 -16.14 -2.52
N PHE A 165 -36.53 -15.73 -3.28
CA PHE A 165 -36.72 -15.01 -4.55
C PHE A 165 -37.14 -15.94 -5.70
N ALA A 166 -36.99 -17.24 -5.53
CA ALA A 166 -37.42 -18.21 -6.52
C ALA A 166 -38.94 -18.09 -6.74
N ILE A 167 -39.32 -17.74 -7.97
CA ILE A 167 -40.72 -17.70 -8.43
C ILE A 167 -41.22 -19.14 -8.66
N GLU A 168 -41.00 -20.04 -7.70
CA GLU A 168 -41.45 -21.44 -7.81
C GLU A 168 -42.96 -21.59 -7.65
N GLY A 169 -43.65 -20.52 -7.25
CA GLY A 169 -45.11 -20.49 -7.12
C GLY A 169 -45.89 -20.39 -8.45
N LEU A 170 -45.26 -20.01 -9.57
CA LEU A 170 -46.02 -19.86 -10.83
C LEU A 170 -46.18 -21.16 -11.63
N SER A 171 -45.36 -22.19 -11.37
CA SER A 171 -45.39 -23.44 -12.14
C SER A 171 -46.15 -24.59 -11.46
N ARG A 172 -46.58 -24.46 -10.19
CA ARG A 172 -47.21 -25.57 -9.46
C ARG A 172 -48.74 -25.52 -9.34
N GLY A 173 -49.43 -24.62 -10.05
CA GLY A 173 -50.89 -24.67 -10.21
C GLY A 173 -51.73 -24.62 -8.92
N GLU A 174 -51.14 -24.31 -7.77
CA GLU A 174 -51.86 -24.15 -6.50
C GLU A 174 -52.41 -22.72 -6.42
N ILE A 175 -53.73 -22.63 -6.40
CA ILE A 175 -54.51 -21.39 -6.33
C ILE A 175 -54.12 -20.63 -5.05
N PRO A 176 -53.63 -19.38 -5.14
CA PRO A 176 -53.12 -18.66 -3.99
C PRO A 176 -54.28 -18.15 -3.12
N ARG A 177 -54.29 -18.55 -1.85
CA ARG A 177 -55.03 -17.82 -0.81
C ARG A 177 -54.30 -16.50 -0.55
N VAL A 178 -54.87 -15.41 -1.03
CA VAL A 178 -54.47 -14.02 -0.77
C VAL A 178 -54.41 -13.81 0.74
N THR A 179 -53.21 -13.93 1.30
CA THR A 179 -52.89 -13.71 2.71
C THR A 179 -51.52 -13.03 2.76
N ASP A 180 -51.19 -12.36 3.86
CA ASP A 180 -50.05 -11.43 4.07
C ASP A 180 -48.66 -11.85 3.52
N VAL A 181 -48.51 -13.12 3.15
CA VAL A 181 -47.37 -13.72 2.45
C VAL A 181 -47.04 -13.01 1.12
N ASP A 182 -48.02 -12.49 0.39
CA ASP A 182 -47.79 -11.84 -0.91
C ASP A 182 -47.11 -10.46 -0.77
N VAL A 183 -47.45 -9.71 0.29
CA VAL A 183 -46.85 -8.40 0.58
C VAL A 183 -45.38 -8.58 0.98
N LEU A 184 -45.08 -9.57 1.82
CA LEU A 184 -43.72 -9.86 2.27
C LEU A 184 -42.82 -10.26 1.09
N LYS A 185 -43.31 -11.16 0.21
CA LYS A 185 -42.59 -11.57 -1.01
C LYS A 185 -42.37 -10.41 -1.97
N THR A 186 -43.36 -9.53 -2.12
CA THR A 186 -43.24 -8.32 -2.94
C THR A 186 -42.19 -7.37 -2.37
N LEU A 187 -42.19 -7.11 -1.06
CA LEU A 187 -41.19 -6.26 -0.38
C LEU A 187 -39.79 -6.85 -0.50
N LEU A 188 -39.64 -8.15 -0.29
CA LEU A 188 -38.37 -8.85 -0.46
C LEU A 188 -37.87 -8.64 -1.90
N THR A 189 -38.72 -8.90 -2.90
CA THR A 189 -38.38 -8.78 -4.34
C THR A 189 -37.96 -7.36 -4.71
N VAL A 190 -38.69 -6.34 -4.22
CA VAL A 190 -38.32 -4.94 -4.40
C VAL A 190 -36.96 -4.63 -3.76
N MET A 191 -36.69 -5.17 -2.56
CA MET A 191 -35.40 -5.04 -1.89
C MET A 191 -34.26 -5.70 -2.66
N ALA A 192 -34.47 -6.86 -3.29
CA ALA A 192 -33.47 -7.48 -4.17
C ALA A 192 -33.20 -6.65 -5.43
N ILE A 193 -34.23 -6.13 -6.08
CA ILE A 193 -34.06 -5.28 -7.27
C ILE A 193 -33.32 -4.00 -6.90
N LEU A 194 -33.74 -3.33 -5.82
CA LEU A 194 -33.07 -2.12 -5.33
C LEU A 194 -31.63 -2.42 -4.91
N GLY A 195 -31.40 -3.54 -4.21
CA GLY A 195 -30.09 -4.03 -3.80
C GLY A 195 -29.19 -4.24 -5.01
N THR A 196 -29.60 -5.06 -5.97
CA THR A 196 -28.82 -5.35 -7.19
C THR A 196 -28.45 -4.09 -7.97
N VAL A 197 -29.40 -3.17 -8.21
CA VAL A 197 -29.13 -1.89 -8.88
C VAL A 197 -28.11 -1.06 -8.08
N THR A 198 -28.29 -0.95 -6.77
CA THR A 198 -27.38 -0.19 -5.90
C THR A 198 -25.97 -0.81 -5.88
N PHE A 199 -25.86 -2.14 -5.80
CA PHE A 199 -24.59 -2.86 -5.81
C PHE A 199 -23.87 -2.73 -7.15
N ILE A 200 -24.57 -2.79 -8.29
CA ILE A 200 -23.99 -2.54 -9.60
C ILE A 200 -23.38 -1.13 -9.67
N VAL A 201 -24.09 -0.11 -9.17
CA VAL A 201 -23.59 1.27 -9.13
C VAL A 201 -22.35 1.39 -8.24
N ILE A 202 -22.38 0.81 -7.04
CA ILE A 202 -21.23 0.88 -6.10
C ILE A 202 -20.03 0.10 -6.66
N LEU A 203 -20.22 -1.08 -7.24
CA LEU A 203 -19.13 -1.85 -7.86
C LEU A 203 -18.49 -1.08 -9.01
N ASN A 204 -19.30 -0.45 -9.88
CA ASN A 204 -18.79 0.41 -10.95
C ASN A 204 -17.97 1.60 -10.40
N MET A 205 -18.42 2.20 -9.30
CA MET A 205 -17.69 3.26 -8.61
C MET A 205 -16.36 2.77 -8.03
N ILE A 206 -16.33 1.58 -7.40
CA ILE A 206 -15.10 0.94 -6.88
C ILE A 206 -14.12 0.71 -8.03
N ILE A 207 -14.58 0.16 -9.16
CA ILE A 207 -13.73 -0.10 -10.33
C ILE A 207 -13.14 1.21 -10.88
N ALA A 208 -13.95 2.25 -10.99
CA ALA A 208 -13.50 3.55 -11.49
C ALA A 208 -12.41 4.15 -10.59
N ILE A 209 -12.63 4.16 -9.27
CA ILE A 209 -11.68 4.75 -8.32
C ILE A 209 -10.42 3.88 -8.20
N TYR A 210 -10.57 2.56 -8.21
CA TYR A 210 -9.43 1.65 -8.27
C TYR A 210 -8.59 1.89 -9.52
N SER A 211 -9.19 2.06 -10.69
CA SER A 211 -8.49 2.34 -11.95
C SER A 211 -7.71 3.66 -11.90
N THR A 212 -8.32 4.72 -11.38
CA THR A 212 -7.66 6.02 -11.22
C THR A 212 -6.50 5.97 -10.22
N GLU A 213 -6.70 5.36 -9.04
CA GLU A 213 -5.65 5.23 -8.02
C GLU A 213 -4.54 4.29 -8.46
N TYR A 214 -4.87 3.19 -9.15
CA TYR A 214 -3.89 2.29 -9.74
C TYR A 214 -3.04 3.02 -10.76
N GLY A 215 -3.64 3.76 -11.71
CA GLY A 215 -2.90 4.53 -12.71
C GLY A 215 -1.95 5.56 -12.08
N ARG A 216 -2.41 6.27 -11.04
CA ARG A 216 -1.57 7.22 -10.29
C ARG A 216 -0.37 6.53 -9.63
N LEU A 217 -0.59 5.41 -8.95
CA LEU A 217 0.48 4.67 -8.26
C LEU A 217 1.40 3.92 -9.22
N GLU A 218 0.91 3.53 -10.40
CA GLU A 218 1.72 2.93 -11.45
C GLU A 218 2.78 3.91 -11.98
N MET A 219 2.44 5.19 -12.12
CA MET A 219 3.40 6.24 -12.49
C MET A 219 4.51 6.44 -11.45
N GLU A 220 4.19 6.28 -10.16
CA GLU A 220 5.15 6.39 -9.04
C GLU A 220 5.86 5.06 -8.72
N SER A 221 5.51 3.98 -9.42
CA SER A 221 5.84 2.61 -9.01
C SER A 221 7.35 2.33 -8.94
N ASP A 222 8.14 2.95 -9.83
CA ASP A 222 9.60 2.77 -9.87
C ASP A 222 10.27 3.29 -8.60
N LEU A 223 9.90 4.49 -8.16
CA LEU A 223 10.44 5.11 -6.97
C LEU A 223 9.97 4.36 -5.72
N LEU A 224 8.68 4.03 -5.66
CA LEU A 224 8.12 3.25 -4.56
C LEU A 224 8.76 1.87 -4.42
N PHE A 225 9.07 1.22 -5.55
CA PHE A 225 9.71 -0.09 -5.56
C PHE A 225 11.15 -0.06 -5.04
N GLN A 226 11.96 0.92 -5.46
CA GLN A 226 13.31 1.07 -4.94
C GLN A 226 13.31 1.43 -3.46
N TRP A 227 12.37 2.30 -3.05
CA TRP A 227 12.21 2.67 -1.65
C TRP A 227 11.85 1.46 -0.77
N GLU A 228 10.89 0.64 -1.20
CA GLU A 228 10.49 -0.55 -0.43
C GLU A 228 11.61 -1.60 -0.37
N ARG A 229 12.38 -1.79 -1.45
CA ARG A 229 13.56 -2.66 -1.44
C ARG A 229 14.64 -2.15 -0.50
N ALA A 230 14.93 -0.85 -0.53
CA ALA A 230 15.90 -0.24 0.37
C ALA A 230 15.46 -0.40 1.83
N LYS A 231 14.18 -0.13 2.13
CA LYS A 231 13.59 -0.33 3.46
C LYS A 231 13.69 -1.79 3.91
N TYR A 232 13.35 -2.73 3.03
CA TYR A 232 13.44 -4.16 3.33
C TYR A 232 14.88 -4.60 3.62
N CYS A 233 15.85 -4.18 2.78
CA CYS A 233 17.27 -4.44 3.01
C CYS A 233 17.75 -3.84 4.34
N CYS A 234 17.37 -2.59 4.65
CA CYS A 234 17.69 -1.96 5.92
C CYS A 234 17.10 -2.73 7.11
N ASN A 235 15.83 -3.13 7.04
CA ASN A 235 15.19 -3.90 8.10
C ASN A 235 15.85 -5.27 8.30
N CYS A 236 16.24 -5.96 7.22
CA CYS A 236 16.98 -7.22 7.31
C CYS A 236 18.37 -7.01 7.94
N LEU A 237 19.13 -6.00 7.49
CA LEU A 237 20.45 -5.71 8.04
C LEU A 237 20.39 -5.33 9.52
N LEU A 238 19.49 -4.41 9.88
CA LEU A 238 19.34 -3.90 11.25
C LEU A 238 18.73 -4.94 12.19
N GLY A 239 17.72 -5.69 11.73
CA GLY A 239 17.06 -6.72 12.53
C GLY A 239 18.02 -7.80 12.99
N MET A 240 18.95 -8.21 12.12
CA MET A 240 19.95 -9.23 12.42
C MET A 240 21.08 -8.72 13.31
N GLN A 241 21.29 -7.40 13.36
CA GLN A 241 22.29 -6.77 14.21
C GLN A 241 21.84 -6.58 15.67
N LYS A 242 20.54 -6.64 15.97
CA LYS A 242 20.04 -6.56 17.36
C LYS A 242 20.53 -7.71 18.26
N LEU A 243 20.94 -8.83 17.66
CA LEU A 243 21.57 -9.96 18.38
C LEU A 243 23.09 -9.76 18.59
N ARG A 244 23.63 -8.56 18.34
CA ARG A 244 25.04 -8.25 18.57
C ARG A 244 25.28 -7.92 20.04
N SER A 245 25.73 -8.92 20.80
CA SER A 245 26.34 -8.66 22.10
C SER A 245 27.80 -8.17 21.94
N ARG A 246 28.18 -7.14 22.68
CA ARG A 246 29.56 -6.62 22.75
C ARG A 246 30.52 -7.62 23.39
N ASN A 247 30.02 -8.49 24.26
CA ASN A 247 30.86 -9.42 25.01
C ASN A 247 31.28 -10.59 24.13
N ARG A 248 32.59 -10.79 23.92
CA ARG A 248 33.12 -11.96 23.20
C ARG A 248 32.56 -13.27 23.78
N LEU A 249 32.40 -13.34 25.10
CA LEU A 249 31.78 -14.47 25.79
C LEU A 249 30.37 -14.76 25.25
N TRP A 250 29.51 -13.73 25.18
CA TRP A 250 28.16 -13.87 24.66
C TRP A 250 28.15 -14.25 23.18
N LEU A 251 29.07 -13.70 22.38
CA LEU A 251 29.26 -14.10 20.98
C LEU A 251 29.58 -15.59 20.86
N HIS A 252 30.53 -16.10 21.66
CA HIS A 252 30.85 -17.52 21.69
C HIS A 252 29.65 -18.35 22.17
N LEU A 253 28.95 -17.89 23.21
CA LEU A 253 27.75 -18.54 23.71
C LEU A 253 26.66 -18.64 22.63
N THR A 254 26.36 -17.56 21.91
CA THR A 254 25.37 -17.58 20.82
C THR A 254 25.78 -18.56 19.72
N ARG A 255 27.07 -18.63 19.35
CA ARG A 255 27.56 -19.61 18.36
C ARG A 255 27.38 -21.04 18.85
N VAL A 256 27.76 -21.31 20.09
CA VAL A 256 27.60 -22.64 20.72
C VAL A 256 26.13 -23.02 20.79
N VAL A 257 25.25 -22.10 21.17
CA VAL A 257 23.79 -22.33 21.21
C VAL A 257 23.26 -22.63 19.82
N VAL A 258 23.61 -21.85 18.80
CA VAL A 258 23.12 -22.06 17.42
C VAL A 258 23.59 -23.40 16.84
N ILE A 259 24.88 -23.72 17.01
CA ILE A 259 25.45 -25.01 16.54
C ILE A 259 24.86 -26.16 17.34
N GLY A 260 24.69 -25.99 18.66
CA GLY A 260 24.05 -26.96 19.54
C GLY A 260 22.60 -27.22 19.18
N CYS A 261 21.82 -26.18 18.85
CA CYS A 261 20.45 -26.33 18.36
C CYS A 261 20.40 -27.05 17.01
N LEU A 262 21.32 -26.75 16.09
CA LEU A 262 21.39 -27.44 14.81
C LEU A 262 21.73 -28.93 14.98
N ALA A 263 22.80 -29.23 15.71
CA ALA A 263 23.21 -30.60 16.02
C ALA A 263 22.12 -31.36 16.78
N GLY A 264 21.50 -30.70 17.76
CA GLY A 264 20.37 -31.23 18.53
C GLY A 264 19.16 -31.55 17.65
N SER A 265 18.84 -30.68 16.67
CA SER A 265 17.76 -30.95 15.72
C SER A 265 18.06 -32.17 14.84
N VAL A 266 19.28 -32.30 14.32
CA VAL A 266 19.70 -33.45 13.50
C VAL A 266 19.69 -34.74 14.33
N ALA A 267 20.27 -34.71 15.53
CA ALA A 267 20.28 -35.85 16.44
C ALA A 267 18.85 -36.26 16.84
N PHE A 268 17.97 -35.29 17.05
CA PHE A 268 16.56 -35.52 17.35
C PHE A 268 15.85 -36.21 16.19
N PHE A 269 15.98 -35.73 14.95
CA PHE A 269 15.39 -36.39 13.78
C PHE A 269 16.01 -37.77 13.49
N ALA A 270 17.28 -37.98 13.83
CA ALA A 270 17.95 -39.27 13.66
C ALA A 270 17.56 -40.31 14.74
N ALA A 271 17.35 -39.86 15.99
CA ALA A 271 17.00 -40.72 17.12
C ALA A 271 15.51 -41.08 17.16
N PHE A 272 14.65 -40.25 16.56
CA PHE A 272 13.23 -40.49 16.41
C PHE A 272 12.87 -40.64 14.92
N PRO A 273 13.35 -41.71 14.24
CA PRO A 273 12.94 -41.97 12.88
C PRO A 273 11.42 -42.15 12.84
N THR A 274 10.78 -41.62 11.80
CA THR A 274 9.34 -41.70 11.55
C THR A 274 8.97 -43.16 11.21
N GLY A 275 9.00 -44.03 12.22
CA GLY A 275 8.56 -45.42 12.14
C GLY A 275 7.11 -45.55 12.62
N PRO A 276 6.35 -46.51 12.07
CA PRO A 276 4.96 -46.75 12.45
C PRO A 276 4.77 -47.07 13.94
N ASP A 277 5.81 -47.61 14.61
CA ASP A 277 5.75 -48.02 16.02
C ASP A 277 5.97 -46.87 17.03
N ALA A 278 6.30 -45.66 16.55
CA ALA A 278 6.56 -44.49 17.41
C ALA A 278 5.28 -43.76 17.90
N MET A 279 4.09 -44.25 17.55
CA MET A 279 2.78 -43.63 17.82
C MET A 279 2.33 -43.67 19.29
N ALA A 280 3.01 -44.42 20.16
CA ALA A 280 2.57 -44.62 21.54
C ALA A 280 3.02 -43.53 22.53
N ALA A 281 3.95 -42.66 22.14
CA ALA A 281 4.41 -41.54 22.96
C ALA A 281 4.01 -40.19 22.31
N PRO A 282 3.68 -39.16 23.11
CA PRO A 282 3.37 -37.84 22.56
C PRO A 282 4.56 -37.37 21.72
N PRO A 283 4.35 -37.06 20.43
CA PRO A 283 5.45 -36.83 19.51
C PRO A 283 6.27 -35.62 19.95
N PRO A 284 7.59 -35.76 20.18
CA PRO A 284 8.43 -34.64 20.61
C PRO A 284 8.78 -33.67 19.46
N PHE A 285 8.12 -33.79 18.30
CA PHE A 285 8.32 -32.96 17.09
C PHE A 285 8.35 -31.44 17.30
N PRO A 286 7.56 -30.81 18.20
CA PRO A 286 7.65 -29.36 18.38
C PRO A 286 9.01 -28.92 18.92
N LEU A 287 9.67 -29.73 19.74
CA LEU A 287 11.00 -29.41 20.24
C LEU A 287 12.05 -29.44 19.13
N GLY A 288 12.04 -30.49 18.28
CA GLY A 288 12.91 -30.59 17.12
C GLY A 288 12.72 -29.43 16.13
N ALA A 289 11.47 -29.08 15.85
CA ALA A 289 11.14 -27.93 14.99
C ALA A 289 11.59 -26.59 15.59
N LEU A 290 11.42 -26.40 16.90
CA LEU A 290 11.89 -25.20 17.61
C LEU A 290 13.41 -25.06 17.58
N LEU A 291 14.14 -26.17 17.81
CA LEU A 291 15.59 -26.20 17.72
C LEU A 291 16.07 -25.84 16.31
N LEU A 292 15.46 -26.42 15.28
CA LEU A 292 15.81 -26.12 13.88
C LEU A 292 15.53 -24.66 13.53
N ALA A 293 14.37 -24.13 13.92
CA ALA A 293 14.01 -22.73 13.68
C ALA A 293 14.97 -21.76 14.39
N THR A 294 15.33 -22.06 15.64
CA THR A 294 16.30 -21.27 16.41
C THR A 294 17.68 -21.31 15.77
N ALA A 295 18.11 -22.49 15.30
CA ALA A 295 19.37 -22.64 14.59
C ALA A 295 19.39 -21.86 13.27
N GLN A 296 18.31 -21.91 12.50
CA GLN A 296 18.20 -21.19 11.23
C GLN A 296 18.27 -19.67 11.43
N VAL A 297 17.44 -19.11 12.32
CA VAL A 297 17.42 -17.67 12.60
C VAL A 297 18.75 -17.22 13.20
N GLY A 298 19.27 -17.98 14.16
CA GLY A 298 20.54 -17.69 14.80
C GLY A 298 21.71 -17.74 13.82
N MET A 299 21.76 -18.72 12.92
CA MET A 299 22.80 -18.81 11.89
C MET A 299 22.74 -17.62 10.94
N GLN A 300 21.56 -17.27 10.44
CA GLN A 300 21.40 -16.09 9.60
C GLN A 300 21.86 -14.82 10.34
N ALA A 301 21.56 -14.69 11.63
CA ALA A 301 21.96 -13.53 12.44
C ALA A 301 23.48 -13.46 12.62
N LEU A 302 24.13 -14.62 12.78
CA LEU A 302 25.59 -14.72 12.83
C LEU A 302 26.24 -14.33 11.50
N MET A 303 25.67 -14.75 10.37
CA MET A 303 26.19 -14.45 9.02
C MET A 303 26.00 -12.98 8.62
N MET A 304 24.96 -12.30 9.10
CA MET A 304 24.70 -10.89 8.81
C MET A 304 25.39 -9.90 9.75
N ARG A 305 26.32 -10.37 10.60
CA ARG A 305 27.13 -9.47 11.42
C ARG A 305 28.08 -8.65 10.56
N SER A 306 28.00 -7.34 10.69
CA SER A 306 28.88 -6.37 10.03
C SER A 306 29.49 -5.46 11.07
N ASP A 307 30.78 -5.13 10.93
CA ASP A 307 31.48 -4.18 11.79
C ASP A 307 31.08 -2.72 11.54
N TRP A 308 30.28 -2.46 10.51
CA TRP A 308 29.81 -1.12 10.16
C TRP A 308 28.89 -0.48 11.22
N PHE A 309 28.38 -1.27 12.17
CA PHE A 309 27.46 -0.81 13.22
C PHE A 309 28.04 -1.11 14.60
N ALA A 310 29.10 -0.38 14.96
CA ALA A 310 29.79 -0.56 16.24
C ALA A 310 28.96 0.00 17.41
N VAL A 311 28.67 -0.84 18.40
CA VAL A 311 28.00 -0.43 19.65
C VAL A 311 29.04 0.25 20.55
N SER A 312 29.10 1.58 20.53
CA SER A 312 29.99 2.35 21.40
C SER A 312 29.22 2.98 22.57
N GLY A 313 29.68 2.71 23.81
CA GLY A 313 29.24 3.45 24.99
C GLY A 313 27.77 3.28 25.44
N GLY A 314 27.09 2.19 25.09
CA GLY A 314 25.70 1.95 25.49
C GLY A 314 24.66 2.71 24.67
N LYS A 315 25.10 3.47 23.64
CA LYS A 315 24.23 3.99 22.60
C LYS A 315 24.34 3.06 21.39
N GLU A 316 23.26 2.37 21.09
CA GLU A 316 23.15 1.58 19.86
C GLU A 316 22.96 2.55 18.67
N GLY A 317 23.85 2.46 17.69
CA GLY A 317 23.84 3.29 16.48
C GLY A 317 25.26 3.50 15.93
N PRO A 318 25.39 3.91 14.65
CA PRO A 318 26.69 4.29 14.08
C PRO A 318 27.29 5.50 14.83
N MET A 319 28.62 5.54 14.99
CA MET A 319 29.31 6.67 15.67
C MET A 319 29.20 7.99 14.90
N GLU A 320 28.98 7.92 13.59
CA GLU A 320 28.80 9.05 12.70
C GLU A 320 27.51 8.89 11.90
N GLU A 321 26.94 10.00 11.41
CA GLU A 321 25.76 9.95 10.55
C GLU A 321 26.12 9.27 9.22
N HIS A 322 25.62 8.05 9.05
CA HIS A 322 25.83 7.28 7.84
C HIS A 322 24.51 7.19 7.09
N PHE A 323 24.40 7.97 6.02
CA PHE A 323 23.25 7.91 5.12
C PHE A 323 23.43 6.75 4.14
N LEU A 324 22.41 5.91 4.00
CA LEU A 324 22.38 4.91 2.93
C LEU A 324 22.43 5.68 1.60
N TRP A 325 23.38 5.36 0.72
CA TRP A 325 23.65 6.12 -0.51
C TRP A 325 22.40 6.28 -1.42
N ILE A 326 21.44 5.37 -1.29
CA ILE A 326 20.15 5.39 -1.99
C ILE A 326 19.28 6.58 -1.56
N VAL A 327 19.30 6.97 -0.28
CA VAL A 327 18.51 8.09 0.26
C VAL A 327 19.02 9.42 -0.28
N ARG A 328 20.35 9.57 -0.42
CA ARG A 328 20.99 10.78 -0.94
C ARG A 328 20.61 11.08 -2.40
N ARG A 329 20.29 10.06 -3.21
CA ARG A 329 19.91 10.25 -4.63
C ARG A 329 18.50 10.80 -4.81
N CYS A 330 17.52 10.39 -4.01
CA CYS A 330 16.15 10.95 -4.10
C CYS A 330 16.16 12.43 -3.75
N GLU A 331 16.80 12.81 -2.65
CA GLU A 331 16.93 14.23 -2.26
C GLU A 331 17.63 15.05 -3.34
N GLN A 332 18.70 14.50 -3.94
CA GLN A 332 19.44 15.22 -4.98
C GLN A 332 18.70 15.31 -6.32
N SER A 333 17.80 14.37 -6.61
CA SER A 333 16.92 14.41 -7.77
C SER A 333 15.78 15.41 -7.57
N ASP A 334 15.15 15.43 -6.40
CA ASP A 334 14.08 16.38 -6.07
C ASP A 334 14.63 17.81 -6.01
N LEU A 335 15.79 18.00 -5.37
CA LEU A 335 16.53 19.26 -5.38
C LEU A 335 17.02 19.68 -6.78
N ARG A 336 17.09 18.76 -7.75
CA ARG A 336 17.40 19.09 -9.16
C ARG A 336 16.15 19.36 -9.98
N ALA A 337 15.02 18.74 -9.65
CA ALA A 337 13.73 18.95 -10.31
C ALA A 337 13.06 20.26 -9.84
N GLU A 338 13.30 20.69 -8.60
CA GLU A 338 12.81 21.96 -8.08
C GLU A 338 13.60 23.18 -8.60
N ARG A 339 14.91 23.02 -8.88
CA ARG A 339 15.76 24.09 -9.44
C ARG A 339 15.24 24.74 -10.73
N PRO A 340 14.79 24.01 -11.77
CA PRO A 340 14.27 24.64 -12.98
C PRO A 340 12.97 25.42 -12.71
N VAL A 341 12.09 24.92 -11.84
CA VAL A 341 10.86 25.62 -11.46
C VAL A 341 11.17 26.88 -10.65
N GLU A 342 12.16 26.82 -9.75
CA GLU A 342 12.62 27.98 -8.98
C GLU A 342 13.29 29.01 -9.89
N ASN A 343 14.09 28.58 -10.87
CA ASN A 343 14.69 29.46 -11.87
C ASN A 343 13.64 30.12 -12.78
N GLU A 344 12.60 29.39 -13.20
CA GLU A 344 11.49 29.94 -13.99
C GLU A 344 10.63 30.91 -13.18
N MET A 345 10.31 30.57 -11.93
CA MET A 345 9.55 31.44 -11.03
C MET A 345 10.35 32.71 -10.68
N GLU A 346 11.66 32.60 -10.47
CA GLU A 346 12.54 33.75 -10.29
C GLU A 346 12.62 34.61 -11.55
N ALA A 347 12.75 34.00 -12.73
CA ALA A 347 12.75 34.71 -14.01
C ALA A 347 11.43 35.46 -14.23
N GLN A 348 10.29 34.84 -13.96
CA GLN A 348 8.98 35.45 -14.07
C GLN A 348 8.77 36.57 -13.04
N THR A 349 9.31 36.40 -11.83
CA THR A 349 9.29 37.45 -10.79
C THR A 349 10.16 38.64 -11.18
N ARG A 350 11.34 38.41 -11.78
CA ARG A 350 12.21 39.49 -12.32
C ARG A 350 11.49 40.26 -13.42
N LEU A 351 10.92 39.56 -14.40
CA LEU A 351 10.15 40.17 -15.50
C LEU A 351 8.99 41.03 -14.97
N THR A 352 8.27 40.53 -13.97
CA THR A 352 7.14 41.26 -13.37
C THR A 352 7.61 42.52 -12.64
N ARG A 353 8.76 42.47 -11.96
CA ARG A 353 9.35 43.67 -11.31
C ARG A 353 9.79 44.71 -12.34
N GLU A 354 10.41 44.28 -13.44
CA GLU A 354 10.84 45.18 -14.52
C GLU A 354 9.63 45.89 -15.15
N LEU A 355 8.57 45.16 -15.47
CA LEU A 355 7.31 45.73 -15.96
C LEU A 355 6.70 46.75 -14.99
N LEU A 356 6.67 46.44 -13.69
CA LEU A 356 6.15 47.38 -12.68
C LEU A 356 7.01 48.64 -12.58
N THR A 357 8.34 48.53 -12.69
CA THR A 357 9.23 49.70 -12.71
C THR A 357 9.03 50.54 -13.97
N GLU A 358 8.79 49.92 -15.12
CA GLU A 358 8.51 50.65 -16.36
C GLU A 358 7.16 51.38 -16.27
N ILE A 359 6.10 50.71 -15.81
CA ILE A 359 4.78 51.32 -15.64
C ILE A 359 4.86 52.50 -14.66
N ARG A 360 5.54 52.34 -13.52
CA ARG A 360 5.76 53.43 -12.56
C ARG A 360 6.49 54.60 -13.22
N GLY A 361 7.54 54.34 -13.99
CA GLY A 361 8.31 55.38 -14.70
C GLY A 361 7.52 56.08 -15.81
N ARG A 362 6.51 55.44 -16.41
CA ARG A 362 5.56 56.08 -17.34
C ARG A 362 4.56 56.95 -16.60
N MET A 363 3.99 56.47 -15.49
CA MET A 363 3.06 57.25 -14.67
C MET A 363 3.69 58.52 -14.07
N GLU A 364 4.98 58.49 -13.72
CA GLU A 364 5.68 59.68 -13.23
C GLU A 364 5.95 60.70 -14.35
N ARG A 365 6.18 60.25 -15.59
CA ARG A 365 6.32 61.12 -16.77
C ARG A 365 4.99 61.73 -17.22
N ASP A 366 3.90 60.98 -17.07
CA ASP A 366 2.55 61.44 -17.43
C ASP A 366 1.86 62.25 -16.33
N LYS A 367 2.56 62.65 -15.26
CA LYS A 367 2.01 63.67 -14.36
C LYS A 367 1.90 64.97 -15.16
N PRO A 368 0.68 65.42 -15.52
CA PRO A 368 0.54 66.61 -16.32
C PRO A 368 1.10 67.78 -15.51
N SER A 369 2.14 68.41 -16.05
CA SER A 369 2.53 69.74 -15.62
C SER A 369 1.29 70.62 -15.74
N LYS A 370 0.71 71.01 -14.60
CA LYS A 370 -0.35 72.01 -14.53
C LYS A 370 0.23 73.37 -14.95
N ALA A 371 0.47 73.55 -16.24
CA ALA A 371 0.84 74.81 -16.85
C ALA A 371 0.58 74.75 -18.36
N ALA A 372 -0.18 75.75 -18.84
CA ALA A 372 -0.51 76.09 -20.23
C ALA A 372 -1.59 75.22 -20.91
N SER A 373 -2.81 75.72 -21.14
CA SER A 373 -3.26 76.84 -22.01
C SER A 373 -3.88 76.23 -23.28
N HIS A 374 -5.22 76.19 -23.41
CA HIS A 374 -6.06 77.22 -24.05
C HIS A 374 -5.77 77.46 -25.55
N TYR A 375 -6.85 77.33 -26.36
CA TYR A 375 -7.00 77.61 -27.82
C TYR A 375 -6.36 76.57 -28.77
N ALA A 376 -6.87 76.21 -29.96
CA ALA A 376 -7.96 76.66 -30.82
C ALA A 376 -8.18 75.58 -31.92
N VAL A 377 -9.43 75.28 -32.32
CA VAL A 377 -10.07 75.62 -33.61
C VAL A 377 -9.49 74.95 -34.88
N SER A 378 -10.34 74.09 -35.49
CA SER A 378 -10.69 73.94 -36.92
C SER A 378 -9.61 73.86 -38.01
N ARG A 379 -9.55 72.71 -38.74
CA ARG A 379 -9.90 72.57 -40.17
C ARG A 379 -9.46 71.20 -40.75
N ARG A 380 -10.36 70.55 -41.50
CA ARG A 380 -10.10 69.56 -42.57
C ARG A 380 -9.44 70.28 -43.78
N PRO A 381 -8.74 69.64 -44.76
CA PRO A 381 -9.26 68.51 -45.56
C PRO A 381 -8.26 67.53 -46.26
N THR A 382 -8.83 66.48 -46.88
CA THR A 382 -8.48 65.76 -48.13
C THR A 382 -7.15 64.97 -48.34
N THR A 383 -7.34 63.70 -48.73
CA THR A 383 -6.51 62.66 -49.42
C THR A 383 -5.67 63.15 -50.63
N PRO A 384 -4.67 62.43 -51.23
CA PRO A 384 -4.70 60.98 -51.57
C PRO A 384 -3.37 60.18 -51.71
N ARG A 385 -3.50 58.86 -52.02
CA ARG A 385 -2.55 57.92 -52.71
C ARG A 385 -1.20 57.66 -51.98
N SER A 386 -0.62 56.46 -51.90
CA SER A 386 -0.56 55.29 -52.79
C SER A 386 0.15 54.12 -52.05
N ASN A 387 -0.18 52.88 -52.42
CA ASN A 387 0.53 51.64 -52.04
C ASN A 387 1.93 51.57 -52.72
N PRO A 388 2.90 50.79 -52.20
CA PRO A 388 3.03 49.40 -52.68
C PRO A 388 3.58 48.36 -51.67
N MET A 389 3.12 47.12 -51.91
CA MET A 389 3.81 45.82 -51.89
C MET A 389 4.59 45.27 -50.66
N SER A 390 4.04 44.13 -50.18
CA SER A 390 4.69 42.82 -49.93
C SER A 390 5.40 42.58 -48.58
N PRO A 391 5.69 41.33 -48.15
CA PRO A 391 5.30 40.02 -48.72
C PRO A 391 4.62 39.03 -47.74
N LYS A 392 4.06 37.98 -48.37
CA LYS A 392 3.41 36.77 -47.81
C LYS A 392 4.27 36.02 -46.78
N ARG A 393 3.65 35.69 -45.64
CA ARG A 393 4.07 34.68 -44.66
C ARG A 393 3.77 33.28 -45.18
N THR A 394 4.79 32.44 -45.33
CA THR A 394 4.69 30.99 -45.49
C THR A 394 4.73 30.32 -44.12
N SER A 395 3.78 29.40 -43.89
CA SER A 395 3.69 28.55 -42.71
C SER A 395 4.68 27.37 -42.79
N PRO A 396 5.26 26.90 -41.68
CA PRO A 396 6.03 25.66 -41.67
C PRO A 396 5.13 24.43 -41.55
N ARG A 397 5.48 23.43 -42.37
CA ARG A 397 4.96 22.06 -42.43
C ARG A 397 5.15 21.29 -41.11
N SER A 398 4.14 20.51 -40.75
CA SER A 398 4.22 19.40 -39.78
C SER A 398 5.16 18.28 -40.25
N PRO A 399 5.95 17.64 -39.37
CA PRO A 399 6.65 16.40 -39.71
C PRO A 399 5.73 15.18 -39.62
N ARG A 400 5.83 14.29 -40.62
CA ARG A 400 5.33 12.91 -40.57
C ARG A 400 6.25 12.05 -39.69
N PRO A 401 5.75 11.01 -39.01
CA PRO A 401 6.58 10.07 -38.27
C PRO A 401 7.24 9.04 -39.20
N LEU A 402 8.53 8.80 -38.94
CA LEU A 402 9.32 7.71 -39.50
C LEU A 402 9.00 6.41 -38.76
N ALA A 403 8.82 5.35 -39.54
CA ALA A 403 8.72 3.98 -39.07
C ALA A 403 10.11 3.50 -38.61
N GLU A 404 10.19 2.95 -37.40
CA GLU A 404 11.34 2.15 -36.96
C GLU A 404 10.95 0.67 -36.87
N SER A 405 11.58 -0.08 -37.77
CA SER A 405 11.73 -1.53 -37.75
C SER A 405 12.78 -1.88 -36.71
N GLY A 406 12.38 -2.57 -35.64
CA GLY A 406 13.29 -3.07 -34.60
C GLY A 406 13.11 -4.57 -34.37
N LYS A 407 13.95 -5.37 -35.04
CA LYS A 407 14.20 -6.79 -34.76
C LYS A 407 14.67 -6.94 -33.30
N THR A 408 14.14 -7.93 -32.58
CA THR A 408 14.88 -8.59 -31.49
C THR A 408 14.63 -10.09 -31.54
N SER A 409 15.73 -10.79 -31.74
CA SER A 409 15.97 -12.21 -31.52
C SER A 409 16.66 -12.39 -30.17
N LEU A 410 16.46 -13.58 -29.58
CA LEU A 410 16.88 -14.10 -28.26
C LEU A 410 15.94 -13.79 -27.09
#